data_AF-A0A8C2FCN9-F1
#
_entry.id   AF-A0A8C2FCN9-F1
#
_cell.length_a   1.000
_cell.length_b   1.000
_cell.length_c   1.000
_cell.angle_alpha   90.00
_cell.angle_beta   90.00
_cell.angle_gamma   90.00
#
_symmetry.space_group_name_H-M   'P 1'
#
loop_
_entity.id
_entity.type
_entity.pdbx_description
1 polymer ?
#
loop_
_entity_poly.entity_id
_entity_poly.type
_entity_poly.pdbx_seq_one_letter_code
_entity_poly.pdbx_strand_id
1 'polypeptide(L)'
;MTTVQPYTVFFPALTVVLGAHELQKKSENLVRIKVESYHQHPGYDAESLNNDLLLLKLEKNAQLNDNIKWISIPTEEGDIEAGSVCSVAGWGSLKTNGTASDCLMETNVMVMNNKKCES
;
A
#
# COMPACT_ATOMS: atom_id res chain seq x y z
N MET A 1 1.97 0.98 2.80
CA MET A 1 2.03 2.39 2.40
C MET A 1 0.85 2.63 1.47
N THR A 2 0.03 3.66 1.69
CA THR A 2 -1.14 3.96 0.85
C THR A 2 -0.93 5.31 0.17
N THR A 3 -1.37 5.43 -1.07
CA THR A 3 -1.30 6.66 -1.86
C THR A 3 -2.52 7.55 -1.62
N VAL A 4 -2.35 8.83 -1.88
CA VAL A 4 -3.40 9.85 -1.87
C VAL A 4 -4.09 9.81 -3.23
N GLN A 5 -5.38 9.52 -3.28
CA GLN A 5 -6.16 9.76 -4.50
C GLN A 5 -6.59 11.23 -4.57
N PRO A 6 -6.59 11.85 -5.76
CA PRO A 6 -6.74 13.30 -5.96
C PRO A 6 -8.17 13.85 -5.70
N TYR A 7 -9.01 13.18 -4.91
CA TYR A 7 -10.35 13.66 -4.60
C TYR A 7 -10.41 14.32 -3.23
N THR A 8 -10.54 15.64 -3.27
CA THR A 8 -10.60 16.59 -2.17
C THR A 8 -11.81 16.38 -1.24
N VAL A 9 -11.56 16.53 0.08
CA VAL A 9 -12.46 16.91 1.20
C VAL A 9 -13.48 15.92 1.79
N PHE A 10 -13.69 14.71 1.27
CA PHE A 10 -14.47 13.70 2.00
C PHE A 10 -13.85 12.31 1.84
N PHE A 11 -13.11 11.88 2.86
CA PHE A 11 -12.78 10.47 2.99
C PHE A 11 -14.06 9.76 3.48
N PRO A 12 -14.72 8.92 2.65
CA PRO A 12 -15.73 8.01 3.20
C PRO A 12 -15.08 7.17 4.30
N ALA A 13 -15.87 6.76 5.30
CA ALA A 13 -15.37 5.97 6.42
C ALA A 13 -14.53 4.79 5.91
N LEU A 14 -13.21 4.88 6.08
CA LEU A 14 -12.27 3.91 5.54
C LEU A 14 -12.07 2.78 6.55
N THR A 15 -12.02 1.55 6.05
CA THR A 15 -11.72 0.37 6.86
C THR A 15 -10.49 -0.31 6.29
N VAL A 16 -9.49 -0.51 7.14
CA VAL A 16 -8.32 -1.34 6.83
C VAL A 16 -8.65 -2.79 7.14
N VAL A 17 -8.33 -3.68 6.21
CA VAL A 17 -8.47 -5.13 6.36
C VAL A 17 -7.09 -5.75 6.45
N LEU A 18 -6.80 -6.43 7.56
CA LEU A 18 -5.52 -7.07 7.83
C LEU A 18 -5.67 -8.60 7.78
N GLY A 19 -4.60 -9.30 7.38
CA GLY A 19 -4.58 -10.77 7.27
C GLY A 19 -5.37 -11.32 6.08
N ALA A 20 -5.66 -10.50 5.07
CA ALA A 20 -6.39 -10.91 3.89
C ALA A 20 -5.51 -11.68 2.91
N HIS A 21 -6.07 -12.75 2.35
CA HIS A 21 -5.53 -13.44 1.17
C HIS A 21 -6.57 -13.46 0.05
N GLU A 22 -7.80 -13.86 0.35
CA GLU A 22 -8.98 -13.75 -0.53
C GLU A 22 -9.85 -12.55 -0.09
N LEU A 23 -10.29 -11.69 -1.02
CA LEU A 23 -11.09 -10.50 -0.68
C LEU A 23 -12.58 -10.81 -0.48
N GLN A 24 -13.13 -11.73 -1.27
CA GLN A 24 -14.55 -12.10 -1.24
C GLN A 24 -14.89 -13.06 -0.11
N LYS A 25 -13.92 -13.87 0.33
CA LYS A 25 -14.13 -14.87 1.37
C LYS A 25 -14.00 -14.25 2.76
N LYS A 26 -15.03 -14.45 3.60
CA LYS A 26 -14.92 -14.15 5.03
C LYS A 26 -14.10 -15.26 5.69
N SER A 27 -12.82 -14.99 5.96
CA SER A 27 -11.96 -15.84 6.78
C SER A 27 -11.99 -15.37 8.24
N GLU A 28 -11.85 -16.32 9.16
CA GLU A 28 -11.79 -16.06 10.61
C GLU A 28 -10.57 -15.21 11.00
N ASN A 29 -9.51 -15.23 10.18
CA ASN A 29 -8.28 -14.49 10.44
C ASN A 29 -8.29 -13.03 9.95
N LEU A 30 -9.38 -12.58 9.32
CA LEU A 30 -9.51 -11.22 8.82
C LEU A 30 -9.83 -10.24 9.95
N VAL A 31 -8.99 -9.23 10.11
CA VAL A 31 -9.24 -8.14 11.07
C VAL A 31 -9.63 -6.88 10.32
N ARG A 32 -10.86 -6.39 10.58
CA ARG A 32 -11.36 -5.12 10.03
C ARG A 32 -11.26 -4.04 11.10
N ILE A 33 -10.56 -2.94 10.79
CA ILE A 33 -10.36 -1.81 11.69
C ILE A 33 -10.67 -0.52 10.94
N LYS A 34 -11.54 0.31 11.51
CA LYS A 34 -11.83 1.64 10.97
C LYS A 34 -10.63 2.56 11.15
N VAL A 35 -10.51 3.52 10.25
CA VAL A 35 -9.52 4.59 10.34
C VAL A 35 -10.07 5.71 11.24
N GLU A 36 -9.28 6.08 12.25
CA GLU A 36 -9.55 7.19 13.17
C GLU A 36 -9.20 8.53 12.54
N SER A 37 -8.02 8.62 11.92
CA SER A 37 -7.53 9.87 11.31
C SER A 37 -6.59 9.62 10.14
N TYR A 38 -6.52 10.62 9.26
CA TYR A 38 -5.77 10.63 8.02
C TYR A 38 -4.66 11.68 8.15
N HIS A 39 -3.41 11.29 7.94
CA HIS A 39 -2.24 12.15 8.07
C HIS A 39 -1.50 12.19 6.73
N GLN A 40 -1.93 13.12 5.88
CA GLN A 40 -1.32 13.35 4.57
C GLN A 40 0.04 14.01 4.73
N HIS A 41 0.98 13.67 3.84
CA HIS A 41 2.26 14.36 3.80
C HIS A 41 2.05 15.87 3.56
N PRO A 42 2.62 16.76 4.39
CA PRO A 42 2.34 18.20 4.32
C PRO A 42 2.78 18.86 3.01
N GLY A 43 3.75 18.25 2.31
CA GLY A 43 4.21 18.67 0.99
C GLY A 43 3.55 17.95 -0.19
N TYR A 44 2.45 17.21 0.00
CA TYR A 44 1.76 16.56 -1.12
C TYR A 44 1.27 17.59 -2.13
N ASP A 45 1.53 17.31 -3.40
CA ASP A 45 1.07 18.09 -4.55
C ASP A 45 0.24 17.20 -5.48
N ALA A 46 -1.02 17.56 -5.69
CA ALA A 46 -1.95 16.80 -6.51
C ALA A 46 -1.69 16.92 -8.02
N GLU A 47 -0.99 17.97 -8.47
CA GLU A 47 -0.68 18.18 -9.89
C GLU A 47 0.54 17.37 -10.29
N SER A 48 1.61 17.44 -9.49
CA SER A 48 2.87 16.73 -9.77
C SER A 48 2.91 15.31 -9.19
N LEU A 49 1.97 14.96 -8.31
CA LEU A 49 1.99 13.74 -7.48
C LEU A 49 3.24 13.62 -6.59
N ASN A 50 3.92 14.75 -6.34
CA ASN A 50 5.06 14.77 -5.44
C ASN A 50 4.61 14.51 -4.01
N ASN A 51 5.44 13.78 -3.26
CA ASN A 51 5.20 13.40 -1.87
C ASN A 51 3.88 12.62 -1.67
N ASP A 52 3.59 11.67 -2.57
CA ASP A 52 2.42 10.78 -2.49
C ASP A 52 2.51 9.78 -1.32
N LEU A 53 2.26 10.28 -0.11
CA LEU A 53 2.26 9.50 1.12
C LEU A 53 1.12 9.92 2.06
N LEU A 54 0.33 8.94 2.48
CA LEU A 54 -0.72 9.07 3.49
C LEU A 54 -0.54 8.05 4.61
N LEU A 55 -0.48 8.52 5.85
CA LEU A 55 -0.51 7.67 7.04
C LEU A 55 -1.93 7.58 7.59
N LEU A 56 -2.36 6.36 7.92
CA LEU A 56 -3.68 6.09 8.50
C LEU A 56 -3.52 5.68 9.96
N LYS A 57 -4.15 6.42 10.87
CA LYS A 57 -4.26 6.03 12.28
C LYS A 57 -5.48 5.14 12.45
N LEU A 58 -5.31 3.95 12.99
CA LEU A 58 -6.40 3.00 13.22
C LEU A 58 -7.13 3.32 14.54
N GLU A 59 -8.45 3.12 14.60
CA GLU A 59 -9.24 3.30 15.84
C GLU A 59 -8.78 2.38 16.99
N LYS A 60 -8.11 1.28 16.66
CA LYS A 60 -7.50 0.37 17.63
C LYS A 60 -6.22 -0.24 17.07
N ASN A 61 -5.33 -0.64 17.98
CA ASN A 61 -4.11 -1.34 17.61
C ASN A 61 -4.43 -2.69 16.93
N ALA A 62 -3.72 -2.97 15.85
CA ALA A 62 -3.74 -4.29 15.22
C ALA A 62 -2.97 -5.29 16.11
N GLN A 63 -3.58 -6.44 16.39
CA GLN A 63 -2.89 -7.53 17.08
C GLN A 63 -2.10 -8.35 16.06
N LEU A 64 -0.81 -8.57 16.35
CA LEU A 64 0.05 -9.41 15.53
C LEU A 64 -0.35 -10.88 15.67
N ASN A 65 -0.20 -11.62 14.59
CA ASN A 65 -0.37 -13.08 14.54
C ASN A 65 0.41 -13.63 13.33
N ASP A 66 0.18 -14.89 12.99
CA ASP A 66 0.87 -15.55 11.87
C ASP A 66 0.65 -14.84 10.52
N ASN A 67 -0.48 -14.15 10.36
CA ASN A 67 -0.91 -13.48 9.12
C ASN A 67 -0.85 -11.95 9.19
N ILE A 68 -0.55 -11.36 10.36
CA ILE A 68 -0.49 -9.91 10.59
C ILE A 68 0.84 -9.59 11.26
N LYS A 69 1.73 -8.94 10.51
CA LYS A 69 3.10 -8.59 10.95
C LYS A 69 3.42 -7.15 10.57
N TRP A 70 4.35 -6.55 11.31
CA TRP A 70 4.93 -5.26 10.94
C TRP A 70 5.87 -5.42 9.74
N ILE A 71 5.91 -4.39 8.89
CA ILE A 71 6.95 -4.23 7.88
C ILE A 71 7.99 -3.25 8.43
N SER A 72 9.27 -3.56 8.23
CA SER A 72 10.37 -2.67 8.63
C SER A 72 10.38 -1.42 7.75
N ILE A 73 10.63 -0.27 8.37
CA ILE A 73 10.88 0.99 7.67
C ILE A 73 12.41 1.15 7.56
N PRO A 74 12.96 1.50 6.38
CA PRO A 74 14.38 1.79 6.24
C PRO A 74 14.82 2.87 7.22
N THR A 75 15.94 2.64 7.92
CA THR A 75 16.55 3.59 8.85
C THR A 75 17.67 4.40 8.23
N GLU A 76 18.24 3.90 7.14
CA GLU A 76 19.28 4.58 6.38
C GLU A 76 18.64 5.36 5.24
N GLU A 77 19.16 6.57 5.01
CA GLU A 77 18.80 7.38 3.87
C GLU A 77 19.54 6.89 2.62
N GLY A 78 18.86 6.84 1.49
CA GLY A 78 19.46 6.50 0.21
C GLY A 78 18.52 5.72 -0.70
N ASP A 79 18.87 5.71 -1.98
CA ASP A 79 18.16 4.94 -2.99
C ASP A 79 18.55 3.47 -2.93
N ILE A 80 17.59 2.59 -3.20
CA ILE A 80 17.88 1.17 -3.43
C ILE A 80 18.69 1.04 -4.72
N GLU A 81 19.76 0.24 -4.67
CA GLU A 81 20.65 0.06 -5.83
C GLU A 81 19.88 -0.48 -7.06
N ALA A 82 20.12 0.13 -8.22
CA ALA A 82 19.54 -0.34 -9.48
C ALA A 82 19.98 -1.78 -9.77
N GLY A 83 19.05 -2.62 -10.23
CA GLY A 83 19.27 -4.05 -10.40
C GLY A 83 18.90 -4.90 -9.18
N SER A 84 18.68 -4.28 -8.01
CA SER A 84 18.15 -4.97 -6.84
C SER A 84 16.80 -5.60 -7.15
N VAL A 85 16.55 -6.79 -6.61
CA VAL A 85 15.26 -7.47 -6.73
C VAL A 85 14.39 -7.11 -5.54
N CYS A 86 13.20 -6.61 -5.82
CA CYS A 86 12.16 -6.33 -4.83
C CYS A 86 10.93 -7.20 -5.13
N SER A 87 10.10 -7.47 -4.12
CA SER A 87 8.78 -8.07 -4.34
C SER A 87 7.68 -7.02 -4.29
N VAL A 88 6.67 -7.19 -5.14
CA VAL A 88 5.44 -6.39 -5.11
C VAL A 88 4.26 -7.34 -4.99
N ALA A 89 3.32 -6.99 -4.13
CA ALA A 89 2.14 -7.81 -3.86
C ALA A 89 0.86 -6.98 -3.88
N GLY A 90 -0.24 -7.59 -4.33
CA GLY A 90 -1.55 -6.96 -4.34
C GLY A 90 -2.65 -7.80 -4.99
N TRP A 91 -3.86 -7.23 -4.96
CA TRP A 91 -5.08 -7.80 -5.57
C TRP A 91 -5.44 -7.13 -6.90
N GLY A 92 -4.49 -6.46 -7.53
CA GLY A 92 -4.70 -5.70 -8.77
C GLY A 92 -5.06 -6.59 -9.97
N SER A 93 -5.30 -5.94 -11.11
CA SER A 93 -5.60 -6.63 -12.36
C SER A 93 -4.40 -7.43 -12.87
N LEU A 94 -4.63 -8.69 -13.28
CA LEU A 94 -3.58 -9.57 -13.80
C LEU A 94 -3.20 -9.29 -15.26
N LYS A 95 -3.98 -8.44 -15.93
CA LYS A 95 -3.81 -8.03 -17.33
C LYS A 95 -4.24 -6.58 -17.47
N THR A 96 -3.71 -5.87 -18.45
CA THR A 96 -4.13 -4.51 -18.80
C THR A 96 -5.64 -4.48 -19.04
N ASN A 97 -6.37 -3.58 -18.37
CA ASN A 97 -7.83 -3.48 -18.39
C ASN A 97 -8.59 -4.76 -17.99
N GLY A 98 -7.93 -5.67 -17.27
CA GLY A 98 -8.53 -6.89 -16.72
C GLY A 98 -9.22 -6.64 -15.37
N THR A 99 -9.92 -7.67 -14.88
CA THR A 99 -10.51 -7.67 -13.54
C THR A 99 -9.44 -7.84 -12.46
N ALA A 100 -9.67 -7.22 -11.30
CA ALA A 100 -8.88 -7.42 -10.09
C ALA A 100 -8.89 -8.89 -9.66
N SER A 101 -7.79 -9.34 -9.05
CA SER A 101 -7.66 -10.68 -8.48
C SER A 101 -8.38 -10.77 -7.14
N ASP A 102 -9.11 -11.86 -6.89
CA ASP A 102 -9.65 -12.12 -5.55
C ASP A 102 -8.57 -12.57 -4.57
N CYS A 103 -7.59 -13.32 -5.06
CA CYS A 103 -6.45 -13.79 -4.27
C CYS A 103 -5.28 -12.79 -4.31
N LEU A 104 -4.56 -12.68 -3.21
CA LEU A 104 -3.31 -11.92 -3.12
C LEU A 104 -2.27 -12.57 -4.02
N MET A 105 -1.71 -11.79 -4.93
CA MET A 105 -0.63 -12.21 -5.82
C MET A 105 0.65 -11.47 -5.47
N GLU A 106 1.79 -12.08 -5.77
CA GLU A 106 3.12 -11.49 -5.61
C GLU A 106 3.96 -11.75 -6.87
N THR A 107 4.84 -10.82 -7.21
CA THR A 107 5.88 -11.02 -8.21
C THR A 107 7.16 -10.29 -7.83
N ASN A 108 8.28 -10.76 -8.35
CA ASN A 108 9.55 -10.06 -8.25
C ASN A 108 9.67 -9.02 -9.37
N VAL A 109 10.22 -7.86 -9.01
CA VAL A 109 10.55 -6.76 -9.91
C VAL A 109 12.00 -6.34 -9.68
N MET A 110 12.59 -5.71 -10.69
CA MET A 110 13.95 -5.20 -10.61
C MET A 110 13.93 -3.68 -10.52
N VAL A 111 14.68 -3.12 -9.57
CA VAL A 111 14.84 -1.67 -9.43
C VAL A 111 15.48 -1.11 -10.69
N MET A 112 14.78 -0.18 -11.35
CA MET A 112 15.29 0.50 -12.52
C MET A 112 16.12 1.72 -12.11
N ASN A 113 17.13 2.05 -12.92
CA ASN A 113 17.88 3.27 -12.74
C ASN A 113 16.99 4.50 -13.02
N ASN A 114 17.04 5.52 -12.15
CA ASN A 114 16.21 6.73 -12.26
C ASN A 114 16.33 7.41 -13.64
N LYS A 115 17.55 7.53 -14.19
CA LYS A 115 17.77 8.14 -15.53
C LYS A 115 17.07 7.38 -16.66
N LYS A 116 16.85 6.07 -16.48
CA LYS A 116 16.13 5.23 -17.44
C LYS A 116 14.61 5.24 -17.18
N CYS A 117 14.17 5.61 -15.98
CA CYS A 117 12.76 5.76 -15.66
C CYS A 117 12.21 7.11 -16.14
N GLU A 118 13.07 8.14 -16.19
CA GLU A 118 12.74 9.50 -16.63
C GLU A 118 12.76 9.67 -18.16
N SER A 119 13.26 8.68 -18.91
CA SER A 119 13.39 8.70 -20.38
C SER A 119 12.11 8.26 -21.07
#